data_AF-A0A520JAH0-F1
#
_entry.id   AF-A0A520JAH0-F1
#
_cell.length_a   1.000
_cell.length_b   1.000
_cell.length_c   1.000
_cell.angle_alpha   90.00
_cell.angle_beta   90.00
_cell.angle_gamma   90.00
#
_symmetry.space_group_name_H-M   'P 1'
#
loop_
_entity.id
_entity.type
_entity.pdbx_description
1 polymer ?
#
loop_
_entity_poly.entity_id
_entity_poly.type
_entity_poly.pdbx_seq_one_letter_code
_entity_poly.pdbx_strand_id
1 'polypeptide(L)'
;EERRILMVISDGAPVDDSTLSVNSGSYLERHLRQVIGWIESKSPVELSAIGIGHDVTRYYARAVTIMDVEQLGGTLIEQLAALFDSE
;
A
#
# COMPACT_ATOMS: atom_id res chain seq x y z
N GLU A 1 -9.14 8.34 20.99
CA GLU A 1 -9.26 8.76 19.58
C GLU A 1 -9.59 7.52 18.76
N GLU A 2 -10.48 7.62 17.77
CA GLU A 2 -10.85 6.45 16.95
C GLU A 2 -9.68 6.03 16.07
N ARG A 3 -9.32 4.74 16.13
CA ARG A 3 -8.26 4.16 15.29
C ARG A 3 -8.66 4.26 13.82
N ARG A 4 -7.74 4.73 12.97
CA ARG A 4 -7.96 4.90 11.53
C ARG A 4 -7.01 4.00 10.76
N ILE A 5 -7.54 3.07 9.99
CA ILE A 5 -6.76 2.13 9.19
C ILE A 5 -7.06 2.39 7.71
N LEU A 6 -6.00 2.53 6.91
CA LEU A 6 -6.09 2.56 5.45
C LEU A 6 -5.39 1.31 4.90
N MET A 7 -6.16 0.42 4.29
CA MET A 7 -5.65 -0.78 3.64
C MET A 7 -5.70 -0.60 2.13
N VAL A 8 -4.54 -0.70 1.48
CA VAL A 8 -4.41 -0.59 0.03
C VAL A 8 -4.32 -1.98 -0.58
N ILE A 9 -5.16 -2.29 -1.56
CA ILE A 9 -5.06 -3.53 -2.34
C ILE A 9 -4.70 -3.13 -3.77
N SER A 10 -3.58 -3.61 -4.28
CA SER A 10 -3.06 -3.20 -5.59
C SER A 10 -2.42 -4.37 -6.33
N ASP A 11 -2.62 -4.42 -7.63
CA ASP A 11 -2.07 -5.40 -8.56
C ASP A 11 -0.96 -4.82 -9.44
N GLY A 12 -0.32 -3.72 -9.04
CA GLY A 12 0.59 -3.02 -9.95
C GLY A 12 1.47 -1.93 -9.35
N ALA A 13 2.15 -1.22 -10.24
CA ALA A 13 2.98 -0.06 -9.95
C ALA A 13 2.23 1.23 -10.32
N PRO A 14 2.64 2.40 -9.79
CA PRO A 14 1.99 3.66 -10.16
C PRO A 14 2.32 4.04 -11.62
N VAL A 15 1.34 3.92 -12.51
CA VAL A 15 1.49 4.15 -13.96
C VAL A 15 0.29 4.94 -14.49
N ASP A 16 0.57 5.98 -15.28
CA ASP A 16 -0.41 6.73 -16.07
C ASP A 16 0.28 7.34 -17.29
N ASP A 17 -0.16 6.98 -18.50
CA ASP A 17 0.50 7.34 -19.76
C ASP A 17 0.54 8.86 -19.99
N SER A 18 -0.55 9.55 -19.63
CA SER A 18 -0.64 11.01 -19.79
C SER A 18 0.40 11.70 -18.90
N THR A 19 0.50 11.27 -17.64
CA THR A 19 1.52 11.78 -16.71
C THR A 19 2.93 11.46 -17.19
N LEU A 20 3.18 10.25 -17.68
CA LEU A 20 4.51 9.83 -18.17
C LEU A 20 4.93 10.56 -19.46
N SER A 21 3.98 11.00 -20.29
CA SER A 21 4.27 11.67 -21.56
C SER A 21 4.93 13.04 -21.39
N VAL A 22 4.71 13.72 -20.27
CA VAL A 22 5.18 15.08 -20.00
C VAL A 22 6.04 15.21 -18.74
N ASN A 23 6.30 14.12 -18.01
CA ASN A 23 7.11 14.12 -16.80
C ASN A 23 8.25 13.10 -16.87
N SER A 24 9.20 13.20 -15.94
CA SER A 24 10.20 12.14 -15.74
C SER A 24 9.54 10.79 -15.42
N GLY A 25 10.08 9.69 -15.94
CA GLY A 25 9.52 8.34 -15.70
C GLY A 25 9.37 7.93 -14.23
N SER A 26 10.13 8.55 -13.32
CA SER A 26 10.04 8.31 -11.87
C SER A 26 9.06 9.23 -11.13
N TYR A 27 8.31 10.09 -11.84
CA TYR A 27 7.46 11.10 -11.21
C TYR A 27 6.41 10.50 -10.30
N LEU A 28 5.65 9.52 -10.81
CA LEU A 28 4.58 8.86 -10.06
C LEU A 28 5.12 8.00 -8.92
N GLU A 29 6.25 7.31 -9.13
CA GLU A 29 6.91 6.55 -8.05
C GLU A 29 7.35 7.48 -6.90
N ARG A 30 8.02 8.60 -7.25
CA ARG A 30 8.47 9.58 -6.26
C ARG A 30 7.28 10.17 -5.50
N HIS A 31 6.20 10.49 -6.22
CA HIS A 31 4.98 11.00 -5.62
C HIS A 31 4.35 9.98 -4.66
N LEU A 32 4.24 8.70 -5.07
CA LEU A 32 3.72 7.63 -4.22
C LEU A 32 4.55 7.50 -2.93
N ARG A 33 5.88 7.48 -3.03
CA ARG A 33 6.77 7.42 -1.86
C ARG A 33 6.58 8.62 -0.93
N GLN A 34 6.40 9.82 -1.48
CA GLN A 34 6.16 11.03 -0.70
C GLN A 34 4.83 10.96 0.05
N VAL A 35 3.76 10.52 -0.60
CA VAL A 35 2.43 10.39 0.03
C VAL A 35 2.44 9.33 1.12
N ILE A 36 3.01 8.15 0.85
CA ILE A 36 3.14 7.08 1.85
C ILE A 36 3.95 7.57 3.04
N GLY A 37 5.12 8.17 2.80
CA GLY A 37 5.96 8.68 3.88
C GLY A 37 5.27 9.77 4.70
N TRP A 38 4.43 10.62 4.07
CA TRP A 38 3.62 11.59 4.80
C TRP A 38 2.55 10.91 5.66
N ILE A 39 1.84 9.90 5.14
CA ILE A 39 0.84 9.14 5.90
C ILE A 39 1.51 8.48 7.10
N GLU A 40 2.57 7.70 6.88
CA GLU A 40 3.23 6.93 7.92
C GLU A 40 3.92 7.79 9.00
N SER A 41 4.36 9.01 8.66
CA SER A 41 5.12 9.86 9.60
C SER A 41 4.36 11.04 10.18
N LYS A 42 3.22 11.44 9.60
CA LYS A 42 2.47 12.65 10.00
C LYS A 42 0.99 12.41 10.24
N SER A 43 0.40 11.36 9.66
CA SER A 43 -1.03 11.08 9.78
C SER A 43 -1.30 10.16 10.97
N PRO A 44 -2.46 10.27 11.64
CA PRO A 44 -2.92 9.26 12.60
C PRO A 44 -3.42 7.98 11.94
N VAL A 45 -3.22 7.83 10.62
CA VAL A 45 -3.70 6.68 9.84
C VAL A 45 -2.65 5.59 9.83
N GLU A 46 -3.04 4.40 10.29
CA GLU A 46 -2.27 3.18 10.13
C GLU A 46 -2.41 2.68 8.69
N LEU A 47 -1.30 2.67 7.95
CA LEU A 47 -1.26 2.26 6.55
C LEU A 47 -0.79 0.80 6.42
N SER A 48 -1.53 -0.01 5.68
CA SER A 48 -1.12 -1.37 5.27
C SER A 48 -1.44 -1.62 3.80
N ALA A 49 -0.74 -2.55 3.16
CA ALA A 49 -0.97 -2.90 1.76
C ALA A 49 -0.94 -4.41 1.46
N ILE A 50 -1.75 -4.82 0.49
CA ILE A 50 -1.74 -6.16 -0.11
C ILE A 50 -1.46 -6.00 -1.61
N GLY A 51 -0.33 -6.55 -2.05
CA GLY A 51 0.06 -6.63 -3.45
C GLY A 51 -0.44 -7.91 -4.10
N ILE A 52 -1.06 -7.86 -5.27
CA ILE A 52 -1.51 -9.05 -6.02
C ILE A 52 -0.61 -9.24 -7.23
N GLY A 53 0.17 -10.32 -7.25
CA GLY A 53 1.16 -10.61 -8.29
C GLY A 53 2.30 -9.59 -8.39
N HIS A 54 2.33 -8.60 -7.48
CA HIS A 54 3.28 -7.49 -7.50
C HIS A 54 3.82 -7.21 -6.10
N ASP A 55 5.13 -6.95 -6.04
CA ASP A 55 5.80 -6.59 -4.81
C ASP A 55 5.52 -5.11 -4.46
N VAL A 56 4.70 -4.93 -3.42
CA VAL A 56 4.37 -3.61 -2.87
C VAL A 56 5.16 -3.29 -1.59
N THR A 57 5.96 -4.23 -1.08
CA THR A 57 6.79 -4.06 0.13
C THR A 57 7.88 -2.99 -0.06
N ARG A 58 8.24 -2.71 -1.33
CA ARG A 58 9.11 -1.60 -1.72
C ARG A 58 8.54 -0.20 -1.45
N TYR A 59 7.24 -0.09 -1.18
CA TYR A 59 6.55 1.19 -0.97
C TYR A 59 5.99 1.33 0.44
N TYR A 60 5.37 0.28 0.97
CA TYR A 60 4.64 0.31 2.24
C TYR A 60 5.41 -0.44 3.32
N ALA A 61 5.53 0.13 4.52
CA ALA A 61 6.25 -0.51 5.62
C ALA A 61 5.52 -1.77 6.14
N ARG A 62 4.19 -1.76 6.12
CA ARG A 62 3.33 -2.91 6.45
C ARG A 62 2.70 -3.42 5.16
N ALA A 63 3.24 -4.49 4.59
CA ALA A 63 2.76 -5.04 3.33
C ALA A 63 2.92 -6.55 3.23
N VAL A 64 2.00 -7.18 2.49
CA VAL A 64 2.08 -8.57 2.07
C VAL A 64 1.83 -8.64 0.56
N THR A 65 2.52 -9.55 -0.13
CA THR A 65 2.24 -9.86 -1.53
C THR A 65 1.66 -11.26 -1.63
N ILE A 66 0.50 -11.36 -2.26
CA ILE A 66 -0.15 -12.62 -2.65
C ILE A 66 0.07 -12.88 -4.13
N MET A 67 0.05 -14.15 -4.52
CA MET A 67 0.24 -14.52 -5.93
C MET A 67 -1.06 -14.41 -6.72
N ASP A 68 -2.20 -14.67 -6.07
CA ASP A 68 -3.51 -14.73 -6.73
C ASP A 68 -4.63 -14.15 -5.86
N VAL A 69 -5.72 -13.73 -6.48
CA VAL A 69 -6.86 -13.05 -5.83
C VAL A 69 -7.59 -13.97 -4.86
N GLU A 70 -7.58 -15.28 -5.07
CA GLU A 70 -8.20 -16.29 -4.20
C GLU A 70 -7.60 -16.26 -2.79
N GLN A 71 -6.34 -15.81 -2.65
CA GLN A 71 -5.65 -15.68 -1.37
C GLN A 71 -6.07 -14.42 -0.61
N LEU A 72 -6.68 -13.44 -1.29
CA LEU A 72 -7.00 -12.12 -0.74
C LEU A 72 -7.86 -12.20 0.51
N GLY A 73 -8.89 -13.06 0.51
CA GLY A 73 -9.81 -13.19 1.64
C GLY A 73 -9.10 -13.62 2.94
N GLY A 74 -8.21 -14.62 2.85
CA GLY A 74 -7.42 -15.08 3.99
C GLY A 74 -6.44 -14.02 4.47
N THR A 75 -5.67 -13.43 3.55
CA THR A 75 -4.68 -12.40 3.88
C THR A 75 -5.32 -11.14 4.46
N LEU A 76 -6.52 -10.74 4.00
CA LEU A 76 -7.26 -9.62 4.60
C LEU A 76 -7.58 -9.88 6.08
N ILE A 77 -8.04 -11.09 6.41
CA ILE A 77 -8.35 -11.46 7.80
C ILE A 77 -7.08 -11.45 8.65
N GLU A 78 -5.98 -12.02 8.15
CA GLU A 78 -4.68 -12.03 8.85
C GLU A 78 -4.14 -10.61 9.08
N GLN A 79 -4.21 -9.74 8.07
CA GLN A 79 -3.77 -8.34 8.19
C GLN A 79 -4.62 -7.57 9.19
N LEU A 80 -5.95 -7.75 9.16
CA LEU A 80 -6.84 -7.14 10.14
C LEU A 80 -6.54 -7.65 11.55
N ALA A 81 -6.40 -8.97 11.74
CA ALA A 81 -6.06 -9.56 13.04
C ALA A 81 -4.74 -9.02 13.59
N ALA A 82 -3.70 -8.92 12.76
CA ALA A 82 -2.40 -8.37 13.15
C ALA A 82 -2.47 -6.90 13.59
N LEU A 83 -3.41 -6.12 13.06
CA LEU A 83 -3.65 -4.74 13.50
C LEU A 83 -4.33 -4.68 14.88
N PHE A 84 -5.05 -5.73 15.30
CA PHE A 84 -5.66 -5.79 16.63
C PHE A 84 -4.75 -6.40 17.69
N ASP A 85 -3.78 -7.24 17.32
CA ASP A 85 -2.82 -7.87 18.24
C ASP A 85 -1.69 -6.92 18.71
N SER A 86 -1.52 -5.75 18.09
CA SER A 86 -0.51 -4.77 18.48
C SER A 86 -0.91 -3.86 19.67
N GLU A 87 -1.83 -4.33 20.52
CA GLU A 87 -2.17 -3.72 21.83
C GLU A 87 -1.40 -4.38 22.99
#